data_AF-A0A2L2XGG4-F1
#
_entry.id   AF-A0A2L2XGG4-F1
#
_cell.length_a   1.000
_cell.length_b   1.000
_cell.length_c   1.000
_cell.angle_alpha   90.00
_cell.angle_beta   90.00
_cell.angle_gamma   90.00
#
_symmetry.space_group_name_H-M   'P 1'
#
loop_
_entity.id
_entity.type
_entity.pdbx_description
1 polymer ?
#
loop_
_entity_poly.entity_id
_entity_poly.type
_entity_poly.pdbx_seq_one_letter_code
_entity_poly.pdbx_strand_id
1 'polypeptide(L)'
;MNRTGVFVCWCGSNIGAVVDVPRVAEAAAGFTGVVLATHYKYMCSEPGQDTIIQAVREHRLDRVVVASCSPRLHEGTFRKTLARAGLNPYMLEMANIREQCSWVHRQEKDKATEKAIDLVRRAVAKTGLASPLTAASIPVTRRALVIGGGIAGLQAALDIADAGHEVVLVERESTIGGKMAMLDKTFPTLDCSA
;
A
#
# COMPACT_ATOMS: atom_id res chain seq x y z
N MET A 1 28.65 1.54 -5.87
CA MET A 1 27.68 2.59 -6.20
C MET A 1 26.30 1.98 -6.20
N ASN A 2 25.31 2.70 -5.69
CA ASN A 2 23.91 2.25 -5.64
C ASN A 2 23.37 2.05 -7.07
N ARG A 3 22.49 1.05 -7.25
CA ARG A 3 21.85 0.72 -8.53
C ARG A 3 20.34 0.80 -8.37
N THR A 4 19.82 2.02 -8.37
CA THR A 4 18.40 2.30 -8.16
C THR A 4 17.62 2.25 -9.47
N GLY A 5 16.50 1.51 -9.49
CA GLY A 5 15.50 1.60 -10.54
C GLY A 5 14.33 2.48 -10.10
N VAL A 6 13.93 3.45 -10.93
CA VAL A 6 12.79 4.34 -10.69
C VAL A 6 11.65 3.98 -11.64
N PHE A 7 10.47 3.74 -11.09
CA PHE A 7 9.29 3.36 -11.86
C PHE A 7 8.14 4.33 -11.59
N VAL A 8 7.74 5.09 -12.62
CA VAL A 8 6.72 6.13 -12.51
C VAL A 8 5.37 5.63 -13.05
N CYS A 9 4.33 5.70 -12.23
CA CYS A 9 3.01 5.20 -12.58
C CYS A 9 2.13 6.31 -13.16
N TRP A 10 1.38 5.99 -14.23
CA TRP A 10 0.34 6.89 -14.74
C TRP A 10 -0.97 6.79 -13.94
N CYS A 11 -1.22 5.62 -13.35
CA CYS A 11 -2.48 5.28 -12.68
C CYS A 11 -3.70 5.59 -13.58
N GLY A 12 -3.58 5.27 -14.87
CA GLY A 12 -4.52 5.72 -15.89
C GLY A 12 -4.46 7.24 -16.02
N SER A 13 -5.59 7.91 -15.80
CA SER A 13 -5.68 9.38 -15.78
C SER A 13 -5.46 9.99 -14.38
N ASN A 14 -5.38 9.19 -13.32
CA ASN A 14 -5.31 9.72 -11.96
C ASN A 14 -4.01 10.50 -11.69
N ILE A 15 -2.89 10.06 -12.25
CA ILE A 15 -1.61 10.79 -12.21
C ILE A 15 -1.38 11.45 -13.57
N GLY A 16 -1.48 10.68 -14.65
CA GLY A 16 -1.12 11.13 -16.00
C GLY A 16 -1.96 12.27 -16.60
N ALA A 17 -3.11 12.64 -16.01
CA ALA A 17 -3.87 13.80 -16.48
C ALA A 17 -3.34 15.14 -15.94
N VAL A 18 -2.53 15.11 -14.88
CA VAL A 18 -2.05 16.28 -14.13
C VAL A 18 -0.53 16.37 -14.10
N VAL A 19 0.14 15.24 -13.89
CA VAL A 19 1.60 15.14 -13.86
C VAL A 19 2.08 14.62 -15.21
N ASP A 20 3.07 15.28 -15.80
CA ASP A 20 3.80 14.78 -16.96
C ASP A 20 4.71 13.62 -16.53
N VAL A 21 4.17 12.41 -16.62
CA VAL A 21 4.84 11.18 -16.17
C VAL A 21 6.12 10.89 -16.96
N PRO A 22 6.16 11.01 -18.31
CA PRO A 22 7.40 10.93 -19.08
C PRO A 22 8.48 11.88 -18.57
N ARG A 23 8.15 13.17 -18.35
CA ARG A 23 9.11 14.17 -17.86
C ARG A 23 9.65 13.81 -16.47
N VAL A 24 8.82 13.25 -15.59
CA VAL A 24 9.27 12.78 -14.27
C VAL A 24 10.27 11.63 -14.40
N ALA A 25 10.00 10.66 -15.28
CA ALA A 25 10.90 9.52 -15.51
C ALA A 25 12.23 9.98 -16.14
N GLU A 26 12.20 10.87 -17.13
CA GLU A 26 13.38 11.45 -17.76
C GLU A 26 14.25 12.21 -16.76
N ALA A 27 13.63 13.08 -15.94
CA ALA A 27 14.35 13.79 -14.89
C ALA A 27 15.00 12.83 -13.87
N ALA A 28 14.29 11.76 -13.50
CA ALA A 28 14.79 10.77 -12.57
C ALA A 28 15.99 9.97 -13.10
N ALA A 29 16.09 9.76 -14.42
CA ALA A 29 17.23 9.09 -15.05
C ALA A 29 18.56 9.83 -14.79
N GLY A 30 18.52 11.15 -14.60
CA GLY A 30 19.69 11.98 -14.30
C GLY A 30 20.11 12.01 -12.82
N PHE A 31 19.36 11.37 -11.91
CA PHE A 31 19.67 11.40 -10.48
C PHE A 31 20.82 10.46 -10.12
N THR A 32 21.68 10.89 -9.19
CA THR A 32 22.83 10.10 -8.73
C THR A 32 22.40 8.72 -8.21
N GLY A 33 23.00 7.66 -8.77
CA GLY A 33 22.72 6.27 -8.38
C GLY A 33 21.49 5.66 -9.04
N VAL A 34 20.76 6.39 -9.91
CA VAL A 34 19.72 5.81 -10.76
C VAL A 34 20.36 5.19 -12.00
N VAL A 35 20.05 3.93 -12.27
CA VAL A 35 20.56 3.19 -13.45
C VAL A 35 19.45 2.86 -14.46
N LEU A 36 18.19 2.98 -14.04
CA LEU A 36 17.01 2.83 -14.88
C LEU A 36 15.93 3.77 -14.34
N ALA A 37 15.30 4.54 -15.23
CA ALA A 37 14.05 5.21 -14.94
C ALA A 37 13.06 4.95 -16.08
N THR A 38 11.88 4.46 -15.75
CA THR A 38 10.84 4.15 -16.73
C THR A 38 9.46 4.45 -16.18
N HIS A 39 8.44 4.37 -17.02
CA HIS A 39 7.07 4.59 -16.64
C HIS A 39 6.11 3.56 -17.26
N TYR A 40 5.05 3.23 -16.54
CA TYR A 40 4.03 2.31 -17.03
C TYR A 40 2.64 2.68 -16.52
N LYS A 41 1.61 2.28 -17.27
CA LYS A 41 0.23 2.75 -17.06
C LYS A 41 -0.30 2.40 -15.66
N TYR A 42 -0.01 1.19 -15.19
CA TYR A 42 -0.44 0.69 -13.90
C TYR A 42 0.68 -0.13 -13.24
N MET A 43 1.57 0.51 -12.47
CA MET A 43 2.71 -0.20 -11.86
C MET A 43 2.30 -1.33 -10.91
N CYS A 44 1.13 -1.26 -10.27
CA CYS A 44 0.66 -2.29 -9.35
C CYS A 44 0.01 -3.50 -10.06
N SER A 45 -0.31 -3.41 -11.36
CA SER A 45 -0.81 -4.56 -12.12
C SER A 45 0.28 -5.60 -12.31
N GLU A 46 -0.10 -6.82 -12.66
CA GLU A 46 0.85 -7.92 -12.91
C GLU A 46 1.91 -7.55 -13.97
N PRO A 47 1.57 -6.98 -15.15
CA PRO A 47 2.58 -6.50 -16.09
C PRO A 47 3.51 -5.41 -15.51
N GLY A 48 2.97 -4.50 -14.70
CA GLY A 48 3.77 -3.46 -14.05
C GLY A 48 4.76 -4.04 -13.03
N GLN A 49 4.33 -5.04 -12.26
CA GLN A 49 5.18 -5.76 -11.33
C GLN A 49 6.25 -6.59 -12.05
N ASP A 50 5.90 -7.27 -13.13
CA ASP A 50 6.85 -8.06 -13.90
C ASP A 50 7.92 -7.19 -14.56
N THR A 51 7.56 -5.97 -14.98
CA THR A 51 8.52 -4.97 -15.45
C THR A 51 9.57 -4.64 -14.38
N ILE A 52 9.15 -4.50 -13.11
CA ILE A 52 10.09 -4.30 -11.98
C ILE A 52 10.97 -5.54 -11.80
N ILE A 53 10.37 -6.74 -11.78
CA ILE A 53 11.09 -7.99 -11.54
C ILE A 53 12.16 -8.24 -12.62
N GLN A 54 11.82 -8.03 -13.89
CA GLN A 54 12.75 -8.15 -15.01
C GLN A 54 13.87 -7.13 -14.90
N ALA A 55 13.52 -5.86 -14.68
CA ALA A 55 14.50 -4.79 -14.53
C ALA A 55 15.49 -5.02 -13.38
N VAL A 56 15.02 -5.55 -12.24
CA VAL A 56 15.89 -5.92 -11.11
C VAL A 56 16.96 -6.93 -11.53
N ARG A 57 16.60 -7.92 -12.34
CA ARG A 57 17.52 -8.95 -12.83
C ARG A 57 18.44 -8.43 -13.92
N GLU A 58 17.88 -7.82 -14.95
CA GLU A 58 18.60 -7.35 -16.15
C GLU A 58 19.59 -6.23 -15.82
N HIS A 59 19.15 -5.23 -15.04
CA HIS A 59 19.98 -4.10 -14.67
C HIS A 59 20.69 -4.31 -13.33
N ARG A 60 20.57 -5.49 -12.71
CA ARG A 60 21.19 -5.80 -11.40
C ARG A 60 20.88 -4.69 -10.38
N LEU A 61 19.60 -4.35 -10.23
CA LEU A 61 19.17 -3.29 -9.31
C LEU A 61 19.34 -3.77 -7.86
N ASP A 62 19.86 -2.90 -7.01
CA ASP A 62 19.95 -3.14 -5.56
C ASP A 62 18.88 -2.38 -4.77
N ARG A 63 18.15 -1.49 -5.43
CA ARG A 63 17.19 -0.54 -4.86
C ARG A 63 16.08 -0.22 -5.85
N VAL A 64 14.87 0.00 -5.36
CA VAL A 64 13.72 0.35 -6.19
C VAL A 64 12.96 1.53 -5.60
N VAL A 65 12.67 2.51 -6.44
CA VAL A 65 11.74 3.60 -6.14
C VAL A 65 10.51 3.47 -7.03
N VAL A 66 9.32 3.44 -6.43
CA VAL A 66 8.06 3.46 -7.18
C VAL A 66 7.34 4.79 -6.94
N ALA A 67 7.24 5.61 -7.97
CA ALA A 67 6.54 6.88 -7.93
C ALA A 67 5.08 6.68 -8.36
N SER A 68 4.17 6.59 -7.39
CA SER A 68 2.77 6.25 -7.65
C SER A 68 1.81 6.79 -6.58
N CYS A 69 1.04 5.90 -5.96
CA CYS A 69 0.08 6.19 -4.91
C CYS A 69 0.70 6.10 -3.50
N SER A 70 -0.14 6.24 -2.49
CA SER A 70 0.25 6.13 -1.09
C SER A 70 0.91 4.79 -0.73
N PRO A 71 2.01 4.80 0.05
CA PRO A 71 2.56 3.58 0.62
C PRO A 71 1.56 2.84 1.52
N ARG A 72 0.63 3.56 2.15
CA ARG A 72 -0.45 2.94 2.96
C ARG A 72 -1.36 2.01 2.16
N LEU A 73 -1.35 2.11 0.83
CA LEU A 73 -2.15 1.27 -0.06
C LEU A 73 -1.32 0.13 -0.67
N HIS A 74 -0.19 0.44 -1.31
CA HIS A 74 0.54 -0.53 -2.13
C HIS A 74 1.98 -0.82 -1.70
N GLU A 75 2.45 -0.34 -0.55
CA GLU A 75 3.79 -0.71 -0.07
C GLU A 75 3.92 -2.23 0.12
N GLY A 76 2.93 -2.87 0.75
CA GLY A 76 2.91 -4.32 0.90
C GLY A 76 2.91 -5.07 -0.45
N THR A 77 2.27 -4.51 -1.48
CA THR A 77 2.27 -5.06 -2.84
C THR A 77 3.67 -5.04 -3.43
N PHE A 78 4.31 -3.86 -3.48
CA PHE A 78 5.63 -3.72 -4.08
C PHE A 78 6.74 -4.40 -3.27
N ARG A 79 6.61 -4.46 -1.93
CA ARG A 79 7.50 -5.26 -1.08
C ARG A 79 7.48 -6.74 -1.48
N LYS A 80 6.28 -7.30 -1.74
CA LYS A 80 6.14 -8.67 -2.27
C LYS A 80 6.71 -8.79 -3.69
N THR A 81 6.56 -7.78 -4.53
CA THR A 81 7.17 -7.74 -5.88
C THR A 81 8.70 -7.82 -5.81
N LEU A 82 9.34 -7.01 -4.94
CA LEU A 82 10.79 -7.06 -4.73
C LEU A 82 11.23 -8.43 -4.19
N ALA A 83 10.49 -9.01 -3.24
CA ALA A 83 10.78 -10.35 -2.74
C ALA A 83 10.75 -11.39 -3.86
N ARG A 84 9.75 -11.34 -4.76
CA ARG A 84 9.66 -12.20 -5.96
C ARG A 84 10.84 -11.99 -6.92
N ALA A 85 11.41 -10.79 -6.95
CA ALA A 85 12.60 -10.47 -7.74
C ALA A 85 13.91 -10.95 -7.09
N GLY A 86 13.88 -11.43 -5.84
CA GLY A 86 15.07 -11.77 -5.06
C GLY A 86 15.73 -10.56 -4.39
N LEU A 87 15.07 -9.40 -4.36
CA LEU A 87 15.56 -8.20 -3.69
C LEU A 87 14.96 -8.08 -2.29
N ASN A 88 15.75 -7.58 -1.33
CA ASN A 88 15.27 -7.36 0.02
C ASN A 88 14.08 -6.36 0.01
N PRO A 89 12.91 -6.70 0.61
CA PRO A 89 11.71 -5.87 0.53
C PRO A 89 11.87 -4.44 1.08
N TYR A 90 12.83 -4.23 1.97
CA TYR A 90 13.10 -2.94 2.61
C TYR A 90 14.03 -2.05 1.75
N MET A 91 14.45 -2.52 0.58
CA MET A 91 15.15 -1.71 -0.44
C MET A 91 14.18 -1.00 -1.38
N LEU A 92 12.90 -0.93 -0.99
CA LEU A 92 11.84 -0.18 -1.64
C LEU A 92 11.67 1.18 -0.96
N GLU A 93 11.50 2.23 -1.76
CA GLU A 93 10.86 3.47 -1.33
C GLU A 93 9.73 3.83 -2.29
N MET A 94 8.64 4.40 -1.76
CA MET A 94 7.54 4.89 -2.59
C MET A 94 7.46 6.41 -2.54
N ALA A 95 7.44 7.05 -3.71
CA ALA A 95 7.12 8.47 -3.83
C ALA A 95 5.62 8.61 -4.11
N ASN A 96 4.87 9.20 -3.18
CA ASN A 96 3.44 9.44 -3.37
C ASN A 96 3.22 10.67 -4.25
N ILE A 97 2.99 10.44 -5.55
CA ILE A 97 2.71 11.48 -6.54
C ILE A 97 1.22 11.51 -6.96
N ARG A 98 0.35 10.74 -6.28
CA ARG A 98 -1.10 10.73 -6.51
C ARG A 98 -1.85 11.53 -5.46
N GLU A 99 -2.05 10.95 -4.27
CA GLU A 99 -2.80 11.59 -3.18
C GLU A 99 -2.13 12.88 -2.71
N GLN A 100 -0.78 12.93 -2.76
CA GLN A 100 -0.01 14.10 -2.31
C GLN A 100 0.46 15.01 -3.45
N CYS A 101 0.11 14.68 -4.71
CA CYS A 101 0.45 15.53 -5.85
C CYS A 101 -0.70 15.63 -6.87
N SER A 102 -0.86 14.68 -7.79
CA SER A 102 -1.76 14.83 -8.94
C SER A 102 -3.21 15.12 -8.54
N TRP A 103 -3.74 14.50 -7.49
CA TRP A 103 -5.13 14.69 -7.09
C TRP A 103 -5.43 16.06 -6.50
N VAL A 104 -4.41 16.72 -5.92
CA VAL A 104 -4.56 17.97 -5.18
C VAL A 104 -4.03 19.19 -5.94
N HIS A 105 -3.32 19.01 -7.05
CA HIS A 105 -2.76 20.11 -7.88
C HIS A 105 -3.29 20.12 -9.33
N ARG A 106 -4.57 19.75 -9.52
CA ARG A 106 -5.17 19.55 -10.86
C ARG A 106 -5.12 20.80 -11.77
N GLN A 107 -5.09 21.98 -11.16
CA GLN A 107 -5.08 23.27 -11.86
C GLN A 107 -3.66 23.78 -12.16
N GLU A 108 -2.64 23.20 -11.52
CA GLU A 108 -1.25 23.68 -11.59
C GLU A 108 -0.33 22.55 -12.11
N LYS A 109 -0.59 22.07 -13.34
CA LYS A 109 0.05 20.86 -13.90
C LYS A 109 1.57 20.92 -13.95
N ASP A 110 2.13 22.07 -14.35
CA ASP A 110 3.59 22.25 -14.41
C ASP A 110 4.21 22.16 -13.02
N LYS A 111 3.64 22.87 -12.03
CA LYS A 111 4.09 22.79 -10.64
C LYS A 111 3.85 21.40 -10.03
N ALA A 112 2.78 20.71 -10.41
CA ALA A 112 2.52 19.34 -9.98
C ALA A 112 3.61 18.38 -10.53
N THR A 113 4.06 18.61 -11.75
CA THR A 113 5.15 17.86 -12.37
C THR A 113 6.48 18.14 -11.67
N GLU A 114 6.82 19.40 -11.42
CA GLU A 114 8.02 19.79 -10.66
C GLU A 114 8.01 19.19 -9.25
N LYS A 115 6.88 19.28 -8.56
CA LYS A 115 6.69 18.65 -7.25
C LYS A 115 6.89 17.14 -7.32
N ALA A 116 6.37 16.46 -8.34
CA ALA A 116 6.55 15.02 -8.51
C ALA A 116 8.03 14.66 -8.72
N ILE A 117 8.77 15.43 -9.51
CA ILE A 117 10.22 15.28 -9.71
C ILE A 117 10.94 15.38 -8.36
N ASP A 118 10.63 16.39 -7.54
CA ASP A 118 11.25 16.57 -6.23
C ASP A 118 10.90 15.46 -5.23
N LEU A 119 9.67 14.97 -5.24
CA LEU A 119 9.25 13.83 -4.43
C LEU A 119 10.03 12.57 -4.81
N VAL A 120 10.22 12.32 -6.10
CA VAL A 120 11.04 11.21 -6.60
C VAL A 120 12.51 11.38 -6.21
N ARG A 121 13.06 12.60 -6.36
CA ARG A 121 14.44 12.93 -5.96
C ARG A 121 14.68 12.61 -4.48
N ARG A 122 13.75 13.01 -3.61
CA ARG A 122 13.81 12.72 -2.17
C ARG A 122 13.74 11.22 -1.87
N ALA A 123 12.86 10.49 -2.57
CA ALA A 123 12.76 9.04 -2.42
C ALA A 123 14.05 8.33 -2.86
N VAL A 124 14.64 8.71 -3.99
CA VAL A 124 15.94 8.19 -4.45
C VAL A 124 17.04 8.48 -3.43
N ALA A 125 17.12 9.72 -2.92
CA ALA A 125 18.11 10.10 -1.92
C ALA A 125 17.99 9.26 -0.63
N LYS A 126 16.77 9.09 -0.10
CA LYS A 126 16.52 8.26 1.08
C LYS A 126 16.88 6.80 0.84
N THR A 127 16.46 6.25 -0.31
CA THR A 127 16.76 4.85 -0.67
C THR A 127 18.26 4.63 -0.76
N GLY A 128 19.03 5.62 -1.22
CA GLY A 128 20.48 5.55 -1.31
C GLY A 128 21.20 5.33 0.03
N LEU A 129 20.54 5.63 1.16
CA LEU A 129 21.02 5.39 2.52
C LEU A 129 20.41 4.15 3.18
N ALA A 130 19.41 3.52 2.54
CA ALA A 130 18.74 2.35 3.08
C ALA A 130 19.67 1.13 3.12
N SER A 131 19.51 0.29 4.13
CA SER A 131 20.19 -1.00 4.26
C SER A 131 19.16 -2.13 4.30
N PRO A 132 19.52 -3.35 3.88
CA PRO A 132 18.60 -4.49 3.94
C PRO A 132 18.19 -4.76 5.39
N LEU A 133 16.90 -5.05 5.60
CA LEU A 133 16.36 -5.41 6.92
C LEU A 133 15.72 -6.80 6.86
N THR A 134 15.58 -7.42 8.02
CA THR A 134 14.87 -8.68 8.20
C THR A 134 13.57 -8.44 8.96
N ALA A 135 12.47 -9.01 8.49
CA ALA A 135 11.22 -8.95 9.21
C ALA A 135 11.35 -9.71 10.53
N ALA A 136 10.92 -9.09 11.63
CA ALA A 136 10.84 -9.77 12.92
C ALA A 136 9.70 -10.80 12.88
N SER A 137 9.96 -11.99 13.41
CA SER A 137 8.93 -12.99 13.70
C SER A 137 8.60 -12.90 15.18
N ILE A 138 7.31 -12.77 15.50
CA ILE A 138 6.81 -12.64 16.87
C ILE A 138 5.76 -13.74 17.07
N PRO A 139 5.84 -14.53 18.16
CA PRO A 139 4.84 -15.55 18.44
C PRO A 139 3.46 -14.90 18.63
N VAL A 140 2.42 -15.55 18.10
CA VAL A 140 1.03 -15.10 18.21
C VAL A 140 0.31 -15.98 19.23
N THR A 141 -0.19 -15.37 20.31
CA THR A 141 -1.08 -16.05 21.27
C THR A 141 -2.38 -16.43 20.56
N ARG A 142 -2.76 -17.71 20.61
CA ARG A 142 -3.97 -18.23 19.94
C ARG A 142 -5.25 -17.92 20.73
N ARG A 143 -5.48 -16.64 21.00
CA ARG A 143 -6.64 -16.11 21.72
C ARG A 143 -7.04 -14.77 21.13
N ALA A 144 -8.34 -14.57 20.91
CA ALA A 144 -8.90 -13.32 20.42
C ALA A 144 -9.63 -12.54 21.53
N LEU A 145 -9.68 -11.22 21.37
CA LEU A 145 -10.50 -10.32 22.18
C LEU A 145 -11.48 -9.62 21.24
N VAL A 146 -12.77 -9.75 21.53
CA VAL A 146 -13.85 -9.03 20.85
C VAL A 146 -14.41 -7.99 21.82
N ILE A 147 -14.46 -6.73 21.38
CA ILE A 147 -14.95 -5.61 22.18
C ILE A 147 -16.29 -5.14 21.59
N GLY A 148 -17.36 -5.31 22.37
CA GLY A 148 -18.75 -5.05 22.00
C GLY A 148 -19.50 -6.33 21.65
N GLY A 149 -20.49 -6.69 22.46
CA GLY A 149 -21.42 -7.80 22.31
C GLY A 149 -22.69 -7.46 21.52
N GLY A 150 -22.61 -6.57 20.54
CA GLY A 150 -23.67 -6.42 19.52
C GLY A 150 -23.60 -7.52 18.45
N ILE A 151 -24.55 -7.54 17.50
CA ILE A 151 -24.60 -8.59 16.45
C ILE A 151 -23.25 -8.83 15.74
N ALA A 152 -22.52 -7.78 15.40
CA ALA A 152 -21.20 -7.91 14.74
C ALA A 152 -20.16 -8.61 15.62
N GLY A 153 -20.11 -8.26 16.92
CA GLY A 153 -19.15 -8.87 17.84
C GLY A 153 -19.55 -10.28 18.25
N LEU A 154 -20.85 -10.54 18.42
CA LEU A 154 -21.36 -11.89 18.67
C LEU A 154 -21.03 -12.83 17.51
N GLN A 155 -21.27 -12.43 16.26
CA GLN A 155 -20.92 -13.24 15.09
C GLN A 155 -19.41 -13.48 15.01
N ALA A 156 -18.59 -12.43 15.20
CA ALA A 156 -17.13 -12.59 15.19
C ALA A 156 -16.65 -13.55 16.30
N ALA A 157 -17.24 -13.48 17.50
CA ALA A 157 -16.87 -14.36 18.59
C ALA A 157 -17.27 -15.81 18.32
N LEU A 158 -18.48 -16.05 17.79
CA LEU A 158 -18.95 -17.38 17.40
C LEU A 158 -18.04 -17.99 16.32
N ASP A 159 -17.76 -17.25 15.23
CA ASP A 159 -16.91 -17.74 14.13
C ASP A 159 -15.50 -18.11 14.61
N ILE A 160 -14.93 -17.32 15.53
CA ILE A 160 -13.60 -17.59 16.12
C ILE A 160 -13.65 -18.84 17.02
N ALA A 161 -14.69 -18.97 17.84
CA ALA A 161 -14.87 -20.12 18.72
C ALA A 161 -15.09 -21.42 17.92
N ASP A 162 -15.92 -21.38 16.88
CA ASP A 162 -16.20 -22.51 15.98
C ASP A 162 -14.96 -22.95 15.20
N ALA A 163 -14.05 -22.01 14.88
CA ALA A 163 -12.73 -22.32 14.32
C ALA A 163 -11.75 -22.95 15.34
N GLY A 164 -12.15 -23.13 16.61
CA GLY A 164 -11.37 -23.77 17.65
C GLY A 164 -10.40 -22.83 18.39
N HIS A 165 -10.66 -21.52 18.38
CA HIS A 165 -9.83 -20.54 19.07
C HIS A 165 -10.51 -19.99 20.32
N GLU A 166 -9.73 -19.74 21.38
CA GLU A 166 -10.25 -19.09 22.59
C GLU A 166 -10.62 -17.62 22.28
N VAL A 167 -11.79 -17.18 22.72
CA VAL A 167 -12.27 -15.81 22.53
C VAL A 167 -12.77 -15.23 23.85
N VAL A 168 -12.42 -13.97 24.10
CA VAL A 168 -12.99 -13.16 25.19
C VAL A 168 -13.89 -12.11 24.55
N LEU A 169 -15.17 -12.09 24.96
CA LEU A 169 -16.11 -11.04 24.58
C LEU A 169 -16.27 -10.08 25.75
N VAL A 170 -15.98 -8.80 25.53
CA VAL A 170 -16.19 -7.74 26.52
C VAL A 170 -17.30 -6.81 26.03
N GLU A 171 -18.42 -6.79 26.75
CA GLU A 171 -19.51 -5.84 26.55
C GLU A 171 -19.47 -4.77 27.64
N ARG A 172 -19.74 -3.52 27.27
CA ARG A 172 -19.76 -2.38 28.19
C ARG A 172 -21.03 -2.39 29.03
N GLU A 173 -22.16 -2.68 28.40
CA GLU A 173 -23.47 -2.71 29.06
C GLU A 173 -23.68 -4.02 29.84
N SER A 174 -24.72 -4.08 30.67
CA SER A 174 -25.06 -5.28 31.43
C SER A 174 -25.58 -6.45 30.58
N THR A 175 -25.89 -6.20 29.31
CA THR A 175 -26.49 -7.19 28.39
C THR A 175 -25.86 -7.11 27.00
N ILE A 176 -25.73 -8.26 26.36
CA ILE A 176 -25.37 -8.38 24.93
C ILE A 176 -26.60 -8.12 24.03
N GLY A 177 -26.38 -8.05 22.72
CA GLY A 177 -27.40 -7.80 21.69
C GLY A 177 -27.27 -6.43 21.03
N GLY A 178 -26.69 -5.46 21.75
CA GLY A 178 -26.44 -4.11 21.23
C GLY A 178 -27.71 -3.43 20.71
N LYS A 179 -27.58 -2.67 19.62
CA LYS A 179 -28.74 -1.95 19.03
C LYS A 179 -29.80 -2.88 18.47
N MET A 180 -29.44 -4.09 18.04
CA MET A 180 -30.39 -5.01 17.42
C MET A 180 -31.48 -5.43 18.40
N ALA A 181 -31.11 -5.76 19.64
CA ALA A 181 -32.06 -6.15 20.68
C ALA A 181 -33.07 -5.07 21.08
N MET A 182 -32.89 -3.81 20.65
CA MET A 182 -33.83 -2.72 20.88
C MET A 182 -34.80 -2.49 19.70
N LEU A 183 -34.59 -3.15 18.57
CA LEU A 183 -35.47 -3.02 17.40
C LEU A 183 -36.66 -3.96 17.53
N ASP A 184 -37.84 -3.57 17.05
CA ASP A 184 -38.98 -4.50 16.99
C ASP A 184 -38.79 -5.51 15.83
N LYS A 185 -38.47 -4.98 14.64
CA LYS A 185 -38.31 -5.77 13.42
C LYS A 185 -37.08 -5.38 12.62
N THR A 186 -36.58 -6.31 11.82
CA THR A 186 -35.43 -6.10 10.92
C THR A 186 -35.85 -6.18 9.46
N PHE A 187 -35.50 -5.17 8.67
CA PHE A 187 -35.77 -5.19 7.23
C PHE A 187 -34.67 -6.00 6.50
N PRO A 188 -34.96 -6.62 5.34
CA PRO A 188 -36.21 -6.57 4.59
C PRO A 188 -37.25 -7.64 4.99
N THR A 189 -36.92 -8.63 5.81
CA THR A 189 -37.79 -9.78 6.10
C THR A 189 -38.90 -9.47 7.11
N LEU A 190 -38.76 -8.39 7.88
CA LEU A 190 -39.65 -8.00 8.97
C LEU A 190 -39.71 -9.02 10.12
N ASP A 191 -38.64 -9.82 10.26
CA ASP A 191 -38.46 -10.73 11.38
C ASP A 191 -38.22 -9.95 12.67
N CYS A 192 -38.62 -10.54 13.80
CA CYS A 192 -38.28 -10.03 15.13
C CYS A 192 -36.75 -9.98 15.30
N SER A 193 -36.26 -8.94 15.97
CA SER A 193 -34.82 -8.69 16.12
C SER A 193 -34.14 -9.54 17.21
N ALA A 194 -34.92 -10.02 18.16
CA ALA A 194 -34.54 -10.82 19.32
C ALA A 194 -35.69 -11.75 19.71
#